data_AF-A0A956C2Q6-F1
#
_entry.id   AF-A0A956C2Q6-F1
#
_cell.length_a   1.000
_cell.length_b   1.000
_cell.length_c   1.000
_cell.angle_alpha   90.00
_cell.angle_beta   90.00
_cell.angle_gamma   90.00
#
_symmetry.space_group_name_H-M   'P 1'
#
loop_
_entity.id
_entity.type
_entity.pdbx_description
1 polymer ?
#
loop_
_entity_poly.entity_id
_entity_poly.type
_entity_poly.pdbx_seq_one_letter_code
_entity_poly.pdbx_strand_id
1 'polypeptide(L)'
;MALRRLAPLIAVACLSACALISGVGDLEIVATDAPEAGVDAVAAPPRDEAGPADAGPTCAAPSRCLAAPAGWEGPFAVMLAKQNKGDALACPPALTRDWERADLTDAAIPPAKCACGCGPVGGTCNVTLTEYTQSDVCAGNAITRPLTSACLKLGASTVSLKAASTAVATCPPDASTTIPPLDAGTSALGCSPTAPEGCATGVCMPTLPPTARLCVRPAGGTDGGPAAACPADYPDEITLSAGVEDTRGCTPCSCAANATCSFTYQTFTSDQCTTTPRVYSDTNCHFTLSRRNGGANVADASVAGSCTPSGSSPKGSVDVRPALTLCCAR
;
A
#
# COMPACT_ATOMS: atom_id res chain seq x y z
N MET A 1 9.13 -15.47 -70.56
CA MET A 1 10.01 -14.31 -70.77
C MET A 1 9.27 -13.09 -70.22
N ALA A 2 9.69 -12.33 -69.21
CA ALA A 2 10.98 -12.16 -68.58
C ALA A 2 10.81 -11.99 -67.05
N LEU A 3 11.76 -12.55 -66.31
CA LEU A 3 11.96 -12.37 -64.88
C LEU A 3 12.28 -10.90 -64.57
N ARG A 4 11.74 -10.37 -63.46
CA ARG A 4 12.43 -9.34 -62.68
C ARG A 4 12.45 -9.72 -61.20
N ARG A 5 13.67 -10.05 -60.77
CA ARG A 5 14.15 -10.21 -59.41
C ARG A 5 14.23 -8.83 -58.74
N LEU A 6 13.93 -8.76 -57.45
CA LEU A 6 14.67 -7.95 -56.46
C LEU A 6 14.55 -8.67 -55.11
N ALA A 7 15.71 -8.97 -54.54
CA ALA A 7 15.94 -9.62 -53.26
C ALA A 7 16.47 -8.56 -52.25
N PRO A 8 17.10 -8.93 -51.12
CA PRO A 8 16.53 -9.01 -49.77
C PRO A 8 17.25 -8.05 -48.77
N LEU A 9 17.24 -8.37 -47.47
CA LEU A 9 17.89 -7.71 -46.31
C LEU A 9 16.94 -6.74 -45.57
N ILE A 10 16.79 -6.77 -44.24
CA ILE A 10 17.80 -6.86 -43.19
C ILE A 10 17.25 -7.64 -41.98
N ALA A 11 18.04 -8.60 -41.49
CA ALA A 11 17.85 -9.26 -40.20
C ALA A 11 18.43 -8.38 -39.09
N VAL A 12 17.65 -8.15 -38.02
CA VAL A 12 18.16 -7.62 -36.74
C VAL A 12 18.02 -8.73 -35.71
N ALA A 13 19.13 -9.40 -35.44
CA ALA A 13 19.28 -10.30 -34.31
C ALA A 13 19.55 -9.48 -33.05
N CYS A 14 18.58 -9.40 -32.14
CA CYS A 14 18.83 -8.94 -30.77
C CYS A 14 19.29 -10.14 -29.93
N LEU A 15 20.61 -10.23 -29.75
CA LEU A 15 21.24 -11.02 -28.69
C LEU A 15 21.04 -10.30 -27.36
N SER A 16 20.02 -10.68 -26.58
CA SER A 16 19.95 -10.32 -25.16
C SER A 16 20.72 -11.35 -24.35
N ALA A 17 21.89 -10.93 -23.87
CA ALA A 17 22.71 -11.68 -22.93
C ALA A 17 21.93 -12.00 -21.64
N CYS A 18 21.78 -13.29 -21.34
CA CYS A 18 21.45 -13.76 -20.01
C CYS A 18 22.67 -13.56 -19.10
N ALA A 19 22.60 -12.59 -18.20
CA ALA A 19 23.50 -12.53 -17.05
C ALA A 19 23.00 -13.57 -16.02
N LEU A 20 23.74 -14.67 -15.92
CA LEU A 20 23.63 -15.64 -14.83
C LEU A 20 24.09 -14.95 -13.53
N ILE A 21 23.15 -14.76 -12.59
CA ILE A 21 23.48 -14.47 -11.20
C ILE A 21 23.57 -15.82 -10.49
N SER A 22 24.78 -16.38 -10.46
CA SER A 22 25.16 -17.49 -9.59
C SER A 22 25.64 -16.89 -8.27
N GLY A 23 24.80 -16.94 -7.25
CA GLY A 23 25.14 -16.60 -5.86
C GLY A 23 24.68 -17.74 -4.96
N VAL A 24 25.43 -18.83 -4.96
CA VAL A 24 25.35 -19.92 -3.97
C VAL A 24 25.89 -19.38 -2.66
N GLY A 25 24.99 -19.16 -1.70
CA GLY A 25 25.33 -19.01 -0.29
C GLY A 25 24.79 -20.23 0.44
N ASP A 26 25.68 -21.21 0.64
CA ASP A 26 25.49 -22.33 1.56
C ASP A 26 25.10 -21.80 2.95
N LEU A 27 23.85 -22.05 3.33
CA LEU A 27 23.43 -21.98 4.73
C LEU A 27 23.57 -23.38 5.30
N GLU A 28 24.76 -23.68 5.82
CA GLU A 28 24.97 -24.80 6.74
C GLU A 28 24.13 -24.55 7.99
N ILE A 29 23.03 -25.28 8.11
CA ILE A 29 22.31 -25.44 9.37
C ILE A 29 23.14 -26.39 10.22
N VAL A 30 23.97 -25.82 11.11
CA VAL A 30 24.63 -26.57 12.18
C VAL A 30 23.55 -27.03 13.16
N ALA A 31 23.13 -28.28 13.02
CA ALA A 31 22.41 -29.00 14.05
C ALA A 31 23.31 -29.05 15.29
N THR A 32 22.96 -28.27 16.31
CA THR A 32 23.58 -28.35 17.63
C THR A 32 22.80 -29.38 18.42
N ASP A 33 23.30 -30.62 18.45
CA ASP A 33 22.88 -31.64 19.41
C ASP A 33 23.23 -31.15 20.81
N ALA A 34 22.21 -30.74 21.57
CA ALA A 34 22.33 -30.45 22.99
C ALA A 34 22.07 -31.74 23.78
N PRO A 35 22.95 -32.13 24.72
CA PRO A 35 22.74 -33.31 25.55
C PRO A 35 21.59 -33.08 26.55
N GLU A 36 20.77 -34.12 26.72
CA GLU A 36 19.73 -34.23 27.74
C GLU A 36 20.35 -34.13 29.14
N ALA A 37 20.27 -32.94 29.75
CA ALA A 37 20.49 -32.75 31.17
C ALA A 37 19.15 -32.88 31.89
N GLY A 38 18.99 -33.98 32.63
CA GLY A 38 17.87 -34.18 33.55
C GLY A 38 17.81 -33.04 34.57
N VAL A 39 16.64 -32.43 34.68
CA VAL A 39 16.33 -31.41 35.68
C VAL A 39 15.29 -31.94 36.65
N ASP A 40 15.72 -32.04 37.90
CA ASP A 40 14.89 -32.26 39.08
C ASP A 40 13.77 -31.22 39.17
N ALA A 41 12.60 -31.68 39.61
CA ALA A 41 11.41 -30.88 39.86
C ALA A 41 11.67 -29.80 40.93
N VAL A 42 11.94 -28.58 40.49
CA VAL A 42 11.89 -27.38 41.32
C VAL A 42 10.46 -26.83 41.29
N ALA A 43 9.87 -26.70 42.47
CA ALA A 43 8.53 -26.16 42.67
C ALA A 43 8.37 -24.78 42.00
N ALA A 44 7.31 -24.63 41.20
CA ALA A 44 7.01 -23.40 40.48
C ALA A 44 6.82 -22.22 41.45
N PRO A 45 7.48 -21.07 41.21
CA PRO A 45 7.19 -19.84 41.94
C PRO A 45 5.74 -19.38 41.67
N PRO A 46 5.10 -18.67 42.62
CA PRO A 46 3.77 -18.12 42.43
C PRO A 46 3.73 -17.23 41.19
N ARG A 47 2.72 -17.45 40.33
CA ARG A 47 2.49 -16.66 39.12
C ARG A 47 2.27 -15.20 39.50
N ASP A 48 3.25 -14.36 39.19
CA ASP A 48 3.10 -12.92 39.20
C ASP A 48 1.91 -12.53 38.31
N GLU A 49 1.10 -11.63 38.84
CA GLU A 49 -0.12 -11.11 38.26
C GLU A 49 0.09 -10.71 36.80
N ALA A 50 -0.79 -11.21 35.92
CA ALA A 50 -0.79 -10.86 34.51
C ALA A 50 -0.74 -9.34 34.36
N GLY A 51 0.41 -8.83 33.89
CA GLY A 51 0.55 -7.43 33.52
C GLY A 51 -0.58 -7.04 32.55
N PRO A 52 -0.97 -5.75 32.50
CA PRO A 52 -2.04 -5.29 31.64
C PRO A 52 -1.76 -5.81 30.23
N ALA A 53 -2.64 -6.69 29.75
CA ALA A 53 -2.53 -7.24 28.41
C ALA A 53 -2.41 -6.03 27.47
N ASP A 54 -1.27 -5.93 26.78
CA ASP A 54 -1.03 -4.86 25.82
C ASP A 54 -2.27 -4.77 24.95
N ALA A 55 -2.97 -3.63 25.06
CA ALA A 55 -4.13 -3.34 24.24
C ALA A 55 -3.59 -3.24 22.82
N GLY A 56 -3.57 -4.38 22.13
CA GLY A 56 -3.19 -4.47 20.74
C GLY A 56 -3.97 -3.45 19.92
N PRO A 57 -3.52 -3.13 18.70
CA PRO A 57 -4.21 -2.17 17.86
C PRO A 57 -5.70 -2.50 17.85
N THR A 58 -6.52 -1.47 18.14
CA THR A 58 -7.98 -1.56 18.18
C THR A 58 -8.57 -0.82 17.00
N CYS A 59 -9.64 -1.34 16.41
CA CYS A 59 -10.38 -0.64 15.37
C CYS A 59 -10.86 0.74 15.84
N ALA A 60 -10.73 1.74 14.96
CA ALA A 60 -11.34 3.05 15.21
C ALA A 60 -12.87 2.88 15.29
N ALA A 61 -13.49 3.46 16.32
CA ALA A 61 -14.95 3.49 16.43
C ALA A 61 -15.56 4.18 15.19
N PRO A 62 -16.69 3.70 14.66
CA PRO A 62 -17.60 2.70 15.23
C PRO A 62 -17.30 1.24 14.81
N SER A 63 -16.15 0.97 14.18
CA SER A 63 -15.79 -0.37 13.74
C SER A 63 -15.41 -1.29 14.91
N ARG A 64 -15.58 -2.60 14.72
CA ARG A 64 -15.24 -3.62 15.72
C ARG A 64 -14.33 -4.68 15.12
N CYS A 65 -13.44 -5.21 15.95
CA CYS A 65 -12.55 -6.28 15.55
C CYS A 65 -13.29 -7.61 15.55
N LEU A 66 -13.34 -8.28 14.39
CA LEU A 66 -14.00 -9.57 14.24
C LEU A 66 -13.05 -10.55 13.54
N ALA A 67 -12.87 -11.73 14.13
CA ALA A 67 -12.12 -12.83 13.54
C ALA A 67 -13.07 -13.89 12.99
N ALA A 68 -12.73 -14.48 11.85
CA ALA A 68 -13.40 -15.70 11.40
C ALA A 68 -13.02 -16.87 12.33
N PRO A 69 -13.97 -17.76 12.67
CA PRO A 69 -13.65 -19.02 13.34
C PRO A 69 -12.68 -19.87 12.49
N ALA A 70 -11.90 -20.73 13.15
CA ALA A 70 -10.97 -21.62 12.45
C ALA A 70 -11.70 -22.52 11.43
N GLY A 71 -11.17 -22.58 10.20
CA GLY A 71 -11.80 -23.32 9.10
C GLY A 71 -12.94 -22.55 8.40
N TRP A 72 -13.10 -21.25 8.70
CA TRP A 72 -14.06 -20.37 8.05
C TRP A 72 -13.36 -19.16 7.41
N GLU A 73 -13.94 -18.66 6.32
CA GLU A 73 -13.59 -17.40 5.68
C GLU A 73 -14.57 -16.31 6.10
N GLY A 74 -14.07 -15.06 6.17
CA GLY A 74 -14.84 -13.87 6.51
C GLY A 74 -14.28 -13.14 7.74
N PRO A 75 -15.12 -12.42 8.49
CA PRO A 75 -16.56 -12.17 8.25
C PRO A 75 -16.84 -11.30 7.02
N PHE A 76 -18.00 -11.52 6.41
CA PHE A 76 -18.56 -10.78 5.30
C PHE A 76 -19.84 -10.06 5.72
N ALA A 77 -20.11 -8.90 5.14
CA ALA A 77 -21.45 -8.33 5.10
C ALA A 77 -22.17 -8.88 3.86
N VAL A 78 -23.19 -9.70 4.07
CA VAL A 78 -23.95 -10.36 3.01
C VAL A 78 -25.27 -9.63 2.80
N MET A 79 -25.56 -9.28 1.55
CA MET A 79 -26.84 -8.73 1.13
C MET A 79 -27.55 -9.70 0.20
N LEU A 80 -28.84 -9.91 0.45
CA LEU A 80 -29.71 -10.79 -0.34
C LEU A 80 -30.69 -9.96 -1.17
N ALA A 81 -30.82 -10.27 -2.46
CA ALA A 81 -31.66 -9.50 -3.38
C ALA A 81 -33.14 -9.46 -2.95
N LYS A 82 -33.66 -10.58 -2.42
CA LYS A 82 -35.05 -10.67 -1.92
C LYS A 82 -35.33 -9.76 -0.71
N GLN A 83 -34.30 -9.44 0.08
CA GLN A 83 -34.42 -8.63 1.29
C GLN A 83 -34.10 -7.16 1.03
N ASN A 84 -33.22 -6.88 0.08
CA ASN A 84 -32.79 -5.55 -0.34
C ASN A 84 -33.60 -5.13 -1.57
N LYS A 85 -34.80 -4.57 -1.37
CA LYS A 85 -35.62 -4.02 -2.47
C LYS A 85 -34.99 -2.72 -2.98
N GLY A 86 -34.53 -2.68 -4.22
CA GLY A 86 -33.97 -1.48 -4.86
C GLY A 86 -33.17 -1.80 -6.12
N ASP A 87 -32.70 -0.75 -6.81
CA ASP A 87 -31.72 -0.87 -7.90
C ASP A 87 -30.45 -1.57 -7.41
N ALA A 88 -29.78 -2.31 -8.32
CA ALA A 88 -28.54 -3.09 -8.17
C ALA A 88 -27.93 -3.21 -6.75
N LEU A 89 -27.80 -4.45 -6.24
CA LEU A 89 -27.08 -4.73 -5.00
C LEU A 89 -25.66 -4.12 -5.05
N ALA A 90 -25.34 -3.25 -4.08
CA ALA A 90 -24.04 -2.58 -4.01
C ALA A 90 -23.52 -2.57 -2.57
N CYS A 91 -22.22 -2.80 -2.40
CA CYS A 91 -21.59 -2.77 -1.08
C CYS A 91 -21.70 -1.36 -0.46
N PRO A 92 -21.98 -1.26 0.85
CA PRO A 92 -21.90 0.00 1.57
C PRO A 92 -20.52 0.66 1.38
N PRO A 93 -20.40 2.01 1.39
CA PRO A 93 -19.16 2.71 1.07
C PRO A 93 -17.92 2.31 1.90
N ALA A 94 -18.10 1.75 3.09
CA ALA A 94 -17.01 1.28 3.96
C ALA A 94 -16.55 -0.16 3.64
N LEU A 95 -17.19 -0.81 2.68
CA LEU A 95 -16.96 -2.20 2.30
C LEU A 95 -16.72 -2.30 0.79
N THR A 96 -15.89 -3.25 0.42
CA THR A 96 -15.58 -3.61 -0.97
C THR A 96 -16.24 -4.93 -1.33
N ARG A 97 -16.68 -5.05 -2.58
CA ARG A 97 -17.19 -6.31 -3.12
C ARG A 97 -16.10 -7.37 -3.05
N ASP A 98 -16.42 -8.51 -2.44
CA ASP A 98 -15.52 -9.67 -2.35
C ASP A 98 -15.97 -10.75 -3.33
N TRP A 99 -17.24 -11.12 -3.28
CA TRP A 99 -17.86 -12.08 -4.18
C TRP A 99 -19.30 -11.67 -4.50
N GLU A 100 -19.75 -12.04 -5.68
CA GLU A 100 -21.12 -11.85 -6.14
C GLU A 100 -21.66 -13.18 -6.63
N ARG A 101 -22.90 -13.51 -6.25
CA ARG A 101 -23.60 -14.69 -6.70
C ARG A 101 -24.79 -14.29 -7.56
N ALA A 102 -24.89 -14.87 -8.74
CA ALA A 102 -26.02 -14.69 -9.65
C ALA A 102 -26.66 -16.03 -10.03
N ASP A 103 -27.89 -15.97 -10.53
CA ASP A 103 -28.58 -17.16 -11.03
C ASP A 103 -27.88 -17.71 -12.29
N LEU A 104 -28.01 -19.01 -12.56
CA LEU A 104 -27.36 -19.64 -13.71
C LEU A 104 -28.00 -19.16 -15.02
N THR A 105 -27.22 -18.47 -15.86
CA THR A 105 -27.58 -18.21 -17.27
C THR A 105 -26.37 -18.42 -18.18
N ASP A 106 -26.61 -18.86 -19.42
CA ASP A 106 -25.59 -19.21 -20.42
C ASP A 106 -24.93 -17.99 -21.12
N ALA A 107 -24.86 -16.82 -20.47
CA ALA A 107 -24.33 -15.62 -21.11
C ALA A 107 -22.80 -15.58 -21.10
N ALA A 108 -22.19 -15.07 -22.18
CA ALA A 108 -20.75 -14.81 -22.26
C ALA A 108 -20.39 -13.63 -21.33
N ILE A 109 -19.51 -13.87 -20.35
CA ILE A 109 -19.24 -12.91 -19.29
C ILE A 109 -17.93 -12.16 -19.61
N PRO A 110 -17.97 -10.85 -19.95
CA PRO A 110 -16.76 -10.10 -20.31
C PRO A 110 -15.79 -9.97 -19.12
N PRO A 111 -14.48 -9.76 -19.30
CA PRO A 111 -13.58 -9.52 -18.17
C PRO A 111 -13.85 -8.16 -17.49
N ALA A 112 -13.35 -7.98 -16.26
CA ALA A 112 -13.34 -6.67 -15.62
C ALA A 112 -12.48 -5.68 -16.43
N LYS A 113 -12.91 -4.42 -16.47
CA LYS A 113 -12.14 -3.31 -17.05
C LYS A 113 -11.46 -2.56 -15.92
N CYS A 114 -10.15 -2.50 -15.98
CA CYS A 114 -9.30 -1.91 -14.96
C CYS A 114 -8.46 -0.81 -15.58
N ALA A 115 -8.39 0.34 -14.92
CA ALA A 115 -7.44 1.39 -15.28
C ALA A 115 -6.75 1.93 -14.02
N CYS A 116 -5.46 2.21 -14.14
CA CYS A 116 -4.64 2.82 -13.11
C CYS A 116 -4.07 4.12 -13.67
N GLY A 117 -4.56 5.23 -13.13
CA GLY A 117 -3.96 6.54 -13.23
C GLY A 117 -3.19 6.88 -11.96
N CYS A 118 -2.43 7.95 -12.03
CA CYS A 118 -1.84 8.58 -10.86
C CYS A 118 -2.24 10.04 -10.84
N GLY A 119 -2.54 10.56 -9.65
CA GLY A 119 -2.72 11.98 -9.44
C GLY A 119 -1.43 12.77 -9.63
N PRO A 120 -1.49 14.10 -9.48
CA PRO A 120 -0.29 14.94 -9.57
C PRO A 120 0.71 14.58 -8.47
N VAL A 121 1.99 14.81 -8.75
CA VAL A 121 3.05 14.66 -7.74
C VAL A 121 2.83 15.68 -6.62
N GLY A 122 2.67 15.19 -5.39
CA GLY A 122 2.72 16.01 -4.18
C GLY A 122 4.03 15.77 -3.45
N GLY A 123 4.48 16.70 -2.62
CA GLY A 123 5.71 16.50 -1.87
C GLY A 123 6.32 17.73 -1.23
N THR A 124 7.48 17.52 -0.62
CA THR A 124 8.31 18.56 0.00
C THR A 124 9.72 18.52 -0.56
N CYS A 125 10.30 19.69 -0.84
CA CYS A 125 11.67 19.85 -1.27
C CYS A 125 12.50 20.24 -0.05
N ASN A 126 13.19 19.27 0.55
CA ASN A 126 13.99 19.49 1.75
C ASN A 126 15.36 20.02 1.34
N VAL A 127 15.72 21.20 1.84
CA VAL A 127 17.01 21.82 1.59
C VAL A 127 17.84 21.75 2.86
N THR A 128 19.11 21.38 2.73
CA THR A 128 20.09 21.39 3.80
C THR A 128 21.25 22.29 3.43
N LEU A 129 21.80 23.00 4.41
CA LEU A 129 22.99 23.82 4.27
C LEU A 129 24.11 23.21 5.10
N THR A 130 25.25 22.96 4.46
CA THR A 130 26.47 22.51 5.10
C THR A 130 27.45 23.67 5.20
N GLU A 131 27.88 23.98 6.41
CA GLU A 131 28.85 25.02 6.72
C GLU A 131 30.22 24.43 6.96
N TYR A 132 31.25 25.00 6.32
CA TYR A 132 32.63 24.56 6.46
C TYR A 132 33.47 25.64 7.12
N THR A 133 34.33 25.25 8.05
CA THR A 133 35.08 26.19 8.90
C THR A 133 36.54 26.42 8.49
N GLN A 134 37.08 25.61 7.58
CA GLN A 134 38.53 25.55 7.33
C GLN A 134 38.93 25.67 5.86
N SER A 135 37.98 25.67 4.94
CA SER A 135 38.28 25.53 3.51
C SER A 135 37.34 26.37 2.66
N ASP A 136 37.88 26.95 1.60
CA ASP A 136 37.18 27.60 0.49
C ASP A 136 36.65 26.60 -0.56
N VAL A 137 37.03 25.32 -0.46
CA VAL A 137 36.60 24.23 -1.35
C VAL A 137 35.62 23.25 -0.69
N CYS A 138 34.96 23.66 0.39
CA CYS A 138 33.96 22.84 1.11
C CYS A 138 34.51 21.47 1.54
N ALA A 139 35.69 21.49 2.16
CA ALA A 139 36.35 20.32 2.74
C ALA A 139 36.59 20.51 4.25
N GLY A 140 36.82 19.41 4.97
CA GLY A 140 37.15 19.41 6.39
C GLY A 140 35.92 19.48 7.31
N ASN A 141 36.09 20.13 8.47
CA ASN A 141 35.07 20.19 9.51
C ASN A 141 33.81 20.92 9.04
N ALA A 142 32.68 20.21 9.11
CA ALA A 142 31.41 20.67 8.58
C ALA A 142 30.25 20.47 9.55
N ILE A 143 29.27 21.36 9.48
CA ILE A 143 28.00 21.28 10.21
C ILE A 143 26.88 21.37 9.18
N THR A 144 26.04 20.33 9.09
CA THR A 144 24.88 20.31 8.19
C THR A 144 23.61 20.59 8.99
N ARG A 145 22.78 21.52 8.50
CA ARG A 145 21.53 21.93 9.14
C ARG A 145 20.41 22.02 8.11
N PRO A 146 19.15 21.72 8.48
CA PRO A 146 18.01 21.99 7.61
C PRO A 146 17.91 23.49 7.34
N LEU A 147 17.70 23.87 6.09
CA LEU A 147 17.45 25.24 5.68
C LEU A 147 15.95 25.39 5.39
N THR A 148 15.33 26.38 6.01
CA THR A 148 13.91 26.69 5.83
C THR A 148 13.75 28.14 5.36
N SER A 149 12.53 28.64 5.19
CA SER A 149 12.29 30.05 4.92
C SER A 149 12.68 30.98 6.07
N ALA A 150 12.82 30.45 7.29
CA ALA A 150 13.32 31.19 8.44
C ALA A 150 14.83 31.44 8.34
N CYS A 151 15.28 32.57 8.87
CA CYS A 151 16.70 32.92 8.88
C CYS A 151 17.49 31.97 9.79
N LEU A 152 18.39 31.18 9.19
CA LEU A 152 19.38 30.38 9.87
C LEU A 152 20.61 31.23 10.16
N LYS A 153 20.92 31.45 11.44
CA LYS A 153 22.18 32.09 11.86
C LYS A 153 23.36 31.20 11.56
N LEU A 154 24.29 31.68 10.72
CA LEU A 154 25.52 30.99 10.38
C LEU A 154 26.53 31.05 11.51
N GLY A 155 27.37 30.02 11.62
CA GLY A 155 28.47 29.97 12.56
C GLY A 155 29.47 31.12 12.33
N ALA A 156 30.00 31.68 13.41
CA ALA A 156 30.99 32.77 13.30
C ALA A 156 32.28 32.36 12.58
N SER A 157 32.56 31.06 12.52
CA SER A 157 33.75 30.48 11.86
C SER A 157 33.44 29.90 10.47
N THR A 158 32.24 30.11 9.93
CA THR A 158 31.88 29.61 8.59
C THR A 158 32.69 30.37 7.52
N VAL A 159 33.38 29.61 6.66
CA VAL A 159 34.23 30.10 5.56
C VAL A 159 33.59 29.82 4.19
N SER A 160 32.93 28.67 4.07
CA SER A 160 32.20 28.30 2.86
C SER A 160 30.92 27.54 3.20
N LEU A 161 30.01 27.53 2.23
CA LEU A 161 28.69 26.94 2.32
C LEU A 161 28.45 26.04 1.11
N LYS A 162 27.76 24.93 1.33
CA LYS A 162 27.22 24.09 0.26
C LYS A 162 25.79 23.71 0.59
N ALA A 163 24.87 23.97 -0.33
CA ALA A 163 23.51 23.50 -0.20
C ALA A 163 23.34 22.15 -0.91
N ALA A 164 22.46 21.31 -0.35
CA ALA A 164 21.99 20.10 -0.97
C ALA A 164 20.48 20.03 -0.80
N SER A 165 19.82 19.30 -1.68
CA SER A 165 18.37 19.18 -1.66
C SER A 165 17.93 17.74 -1.88
N THR A 166 16.77 17.38 -1.34
CA THR A 166 16.17 16.05 -1.50
C THR A 166 14.67 16.21 -1.66
N ALA A 167 14.14 15.65 -2.75
CA ALA A 167 12.70 15.58 -2.97
C ALA A 167 12.12 14.42 -2.16
N VAL A 168 11.09 14.69 -1.36
CA VAL A 168 10.20 13.66 -0.83
C VAL A 168 8.87 13.84 -1.54
N ALA A 169 8.48 12.86 -2.34
CA ALA A 169 7.30 12.96 -3.19
C ALA A 169 6.40 11.74 -3.06
N THR A 170 5.10 11.98 -3.19
CA THR A 170 4.04 10.98 -3.14
C THR A 170 3.09 11.20 -4.30
N CYS A 171 2.56 10.10 -4.84
CA CYS A 171 1.56 10.12 -5.90
C CYS A 171 0.33 9.37 -5.41
N PRO A 172 -0.83 10.03 -5.25
CA PRO A 172 -2.05 9.30 -4.92
C PRO A 172 -2.45 8.43 -6.12
N PRO A 173 -2.76 7.14 -5.93
CA PRO A 173 -3.28 6.31 -7.00
C PRO A 173 -4.70 6.76 -7.38
N ASP A 174 -4.98 6.72 -8.67
CA ASP A 174 -6.31 6.97 -9.24
C ASP A 174 -6.76 5.70 -9.98
N ALA A 175 -7.29 4.75 -9.21
CA ALA A 175 -7.75 3.48 -9.75
C ALA A 175 -9.23 3.60 -10.13
N SER A 176 -9.57 3.11 -11.32
CA SER A 176 -10.96 2.83 -11.67
C SER A 176 -11.15 1.35 -11.95
N THR A 177 -12.24 0.82 -11.42
CA THR A 177 -12.66 -0.56 -11.61
C THR A 177 -14.08 -0.51 -12.15
N THR A 178 -14.29 -1.10 -13.32
CA THR A 178 -15.62 -1.33 -13.87
C THR A 178 -15.78 -2.81 -14.11
N ILE A 179 -16.66 -3.44 -13.33
CA ILE A 179 -17.00 -4.84 -13.51
C ILE A 179 -18.37 -4.86 -14.19
N PRO A 180 -18.46 -5.30 -15.46
CA PRO A 180 -19.75 -5.42 -16.13
C PRO A 180 -20.68 -6.33 -15.32
N PRO A 181 -21.94 -5.92 -15.11
CA PRO A 181 -22.90 -6.72 -14.36
C PRO A 181 -23.11 -8.08 -15.02
N LEU A 182 -23.55 -9.04 -14.21
CA LEU A 182 -24.03 -10.32 -14.72
C LEU A 182 -25.46 -10.13 -15.23
N ASP A 183 -25.76 -10.61 -16.45
CA ASP A 183 -27.10 -10.49 -17.05
C ASP A 183 -28.18 -11.26 -16.26
N ALA A 184 -27.77 -12.25 -15.47
CA ALA A 184 -28.65 -13.12 -14.68
C ALA A 184 -29.31 -12.43 -13.47
N GLY A 185 -28.90 -11.19 -13.13
CA GLY A 185 -29.31 -10.55 -11.89
C GLY A 185 -28.61 -11.15 -10.66
N THR A 186 -28.18 -10.29 -9.74
CA THR A 186 -27.49 -10.70 -8.52
C THR A 186 -28.49 -11.32 -7.53
N SER A 187 -28.22 -12.52 -7.03
CA SER A 187 -29.01 -13.16 -5.97
C SER A 187 -28.47 -12.85 -4.57
N ALA A 188 -27.14 -12.78 -4.43
CA ALA A 188 -26.46 -12.40 -3.21
C ALA A 188 -25.13 -11.67 -3.50
N LEU A 189 -24.74 -10.78 -2.59
CA LEU A 189 -23.48 -10.03 -2.65
C LEU A 189 -22.77 -10.11 -1.31
N GLY A 190 -21.51 -10.56 -1.30
CA GLY A 190 -20.64 -10.56 -0.15
C GLY A 190 -19.65 -9.40 -0.20
N CYS A 191 -19.62 -8.61 0.86
CA CYS A 191 -18.76 -7.44 0.98
C CYS A 191 -17.79 -7.60 2.16
N SER A 192 -16.51 -7.34 1.90
CA SER A 192 -15.44 -7.35 2.89
C SER A 192 -14.98 -5.93 3.20
N PRO A 193 -14.57 -5.61 4.44
CA PRO A 193 -14.04 -4.29 4.75
C PRO A 193 -12.78 -4.00 3.95
N THR A 194 -12.68 -2.79 3.43
CA THR A 194 -11.44 -2.27 2.84
C THR A 194 -10.49 -2.00 3.99
N ALA A 195 -9.70 -3.01 4.37
CA ALA A 195 -9.02 -3.13 5.65
C ALA A 195 -8.52 -1.80 6.26
N PRO A 196 -8.98 -1.40 7.45
CA PRO A 196 -8.15 -0.64 8.36
C PRO A 196 -7.21 -1.60 9.08
N GLU A 197 -5.92 -1.28 9.07
CA GLU A 197 -4.99 -1.75 10.09
C GLU A 197 -5.58 -1.40 11.47
N GLY A 198 -5.50 -2.31 12.44
CA GLY A 198 -6.22 -2.09 13.70
C GLY A 198 -6.71 -3.32 14.43
N CYS A 199 -6.46 -4.53 13.92
CA CYS A 199 -6.84 -5.78 14.56
C CYS A 199 -5.61 -6.68 14.67
N ALA A 200 -5.25 -7.09 15.90
CA ALA A 200 -4.20 -8.11 16.07
C ALA A 200 -4.61 -9.46 15.45
N THR A 201 -5.91 -9.78 15.51
CA THR A 201 -6.50 -10.97 14.89
C THR A 201 -7.85 -10.62 14.29
N GLY A 202 -7.97 -10.67 12.95
CA GLY A 202 -9.24 -10.46 12.25
C GLY A 202 -9.29 -9.16 11.44
N VAL A 203 -10.51 -8.68 11.18
CA VAL A 203 -10.79 -7.50 10.35
C VAL A 203 -11.61 -6.47 11.12
N CYS A 204 -11.36 -5.19 10.86
CA CYS A 204 -12.19 -4.11 11.40
C CYS A 204 -13.47 -3.98 10.58
N MET A 205 -14.55 -4.55 11.10
CA MET A 205 -15.87 -4.49 10.48
C MET A 205 -16.61 -3.22 10.90
N PRO A 206 -17.04 -2.36 9.95
CA PRO A 206 -17.87 -1.20 10.27
C PRO A 206 -19.26 -1.62 10.76
N THR A 207 -20.04 -0.66 11.26
CA THR A 207 -21.45 -0.89 11.55
C THR A 207 -22.19 -1.20 10.25
N LEU A 208 -22.86 -2.36 10.21
CA LEU A 208 -23.59 -2.82 9.04
C LEU A 208 -24.97 -2.12 8.92
N PRO A 209 -25.44 -1.84 7.70
CA PRO A 209 -26.82 -1.40 7.51
C PRO A 209 -27.80 -2.51 7.92
N PRO A 210 -29.04 -2.19 8.32
CA PRO A 210 -30.02 -3.19 8.77
C PRO A 210 -30.39 -4.27 7.75
N THR A 211 -30.07 -4.05 6.47
CA THR A 211 -30.39 -4.97 5.37
C THR A 211 -29.23 -5.91 5.00
N ALA A 212 -28.07 -5.76 5.65
CA ALA A 212 -26.92 -6.65 5.52
C ALA A 212 -26.80 -7.56 6.76
N ARG A 213 -26.32 -8.78 6.54
CA ARG A 213 -26.07 -9.77 7.59
C ARG A 213 -24.58 -10.01 7.73
N LEU A 214 -24.08 -10.12 8.96
CA LEU A 214 -22.70 -10.52 9.20
C LEU A 214 -22.60 -12.04 9.09
N CYS A 215 -21.84 -12.56 8.12
CA CYS A 215 -21.77 -14.00 7.87
C CYS A 215 -20.35 -14.50 7.64
N VAL A 216 -20.15 -15.80 7.82
CA VAL A 216 -18.94 -16.55 7.47
C VAL A 216 -19.30 -17.69 6.53
N ARG A 217 -18.33 -18.18 5.75
CA ARG A 217 -18.48 -19.36 4.90
C ARG A 217 -17.36 -20.37 5.16
N PRO A 218 -17.56 -21.68 4.94
CA PRO A 218 -16.49 -22.67 5.14
C PRO A 218 -15.26 -22.34 4.28
N ALA A 219 -14.07 -22.41 4.87
CA ALA A 219 -12.83 -22.17 4.17
C ALA A 219 -12.58 -23.25 3.10
N GLY A 220 -12.20 -22.83 1.89
CA GLY A 220 -11.95 -23.74 0.79
C GLY A 220 -13.20 -24.21 0.03
N GLY A 221 -14.38 -23.63 0.33
CA GLY A 221 -15.62 -23.82 -0.43
C GLY A 221 -15.97 -25.30 -0.56
N THR A 222 -16.70 -25.86 0.42
CA THR A 222 -17.20 -27.24 0.28
C THR A 222 -18.28 -27.29 -0.79
N ASP A 223 -17.84 -27.33 -2.03
CA ASP A 223 -18.65 -27.50 -3.23
C ASP A 223 -19.33 -28.89 -3.15
N GLY A 224 -20.46 -28.98 -2.43
CA GLY A 224 -21.26 -30.19 -2.26
C GLY A 224 -20.89 -31.10 -1.08
N GLY A 225 -20.04 -30.67 -0.14
CA GLY A 225 -19.81 -31.39 1.12
C GLY A 225 -20.92 -31.16 2.16
N PRO A 226 -21.12 -32.07 3.14
CA PRO A 226 -22.05 -31.79 4.24
C PRO A 226 -21.57 -30.53 4.97
N ALA A 227 -22.45 -29.54 5.13
CA ALA A 227 -22.11 -28.30 5.80
C ALA A 227 -21.59 -28.60 7.20
N ALA A 228 -20.40 -28.08 7.53
CA ALA A 228 -19.95 -28.05 8.92
C ALA A 228 -21.00 -27.29 9.74
N ALA A 229 -21.28 -27.75 10.95
CA ALA A 229 -22.21 -27.06 11.83
C ALA A 229 -21.78 -25.59 11.99
N CYS A 230 -22.74 -24.67 11.92
CA CYS A 230 -22.45 -23.26 12.04
C CYS A 230 -21.75 -22.94 13.38
N PRO A 231 -20.74 -22.05 13.40
CA PRO A 231 -20.09 -21.62 14.63
C PRO A 231 -21.10 -20.99 15.60
N ALA A 232 -20.84 -21.08 16.91
CA ALA A 232 -21.75 -20.56 17.93
C ALA A 232 -22.07 -19.06 17.76
N ASP A 233 -21.09 -18.27 17.29
CA ASP A 233 -21.25 -16.83 17.04
C ASP A 233 -22.02 -16.52 15.74
N TYR A 234 -22.24 -17.52 14.90
CA TYR A 234 -22.91 -17.40 13.59
C TYR A 234 -23.99 -18.48 13.43
N PRO A 235 -24.98 -18.59 14.34
CA PRO A 235 -25.85 -19.77 14.41
C PRO A 235 -26.87 -19.88 13.28
N ASP A 236 -27.11 -18.81 12.52
CA ASP A 236 -28.18 -18.76 11.54
C ASP A 236 -27.70 -19.19 10.15
N GLU A 237 -28.20 -20.32 9.68
CA GLU A 237 -27.83 -20.88 8.37
C GLU A 237 -28.64 -20.25 7.23
N ILE A 238 -27.95 -19.91 6.13
CA ILE A 238 -28.55 -19.44 4.88
C ILE A 238 -27.95 -20.22 3.72
N THR A 239 -28.79 -20.91 2.95
CA THR A 239 -28.37 -21.60 1.73
C THR A 239 -28.70 -20.76 0.50
N LEU A 240 -27.68 -20.50 -0.32
CA LEU A 240 -27.79 -19.88 -1.64
C LEU A 240 -27.83 -20.97 -2.70
N SER A 241 -28.80 -20.92 -3.61
CA SER A 241 -28.94 -21.86 -4.74
C SER A 241 -27.69 -21.88 -5.61
N ALA A 242 -27.40 -23.01 -6.27
CA ALA A 242 -26.36 -23.11 -7.29
C ALA A 242 -26.43 -21.92 -8.27
N GLY A 243 -25.28 -21.38 -8.63
CA GLY A 243 -25.20 -20.08 -9.27
C GLY A 243 -23.85 -19.84 -9.92
N VAL A 244 -23.68 -18.64 -10.45
CA VAL A 244 -22.40 -18.14 -10.91
C VAL A 244 -21.78 -17.31 -9.80
N GLU A 245 -20.56 -17.62 -9.40
CA GLU A 245 -19.75 -16.77 -8.51
C GLU A 245 -18.80 -15.92 -9.34
N ASP A 246 -18.95 -14.60 -9.25
CA ASP A 246 -18.10 -13.62 -9.89
C ASP A 246 -17.13 -13.00 -8.89
N THR A 247 -15.85 -13.35 -9.05
CA THR A 247 -14.73 -12.79 -8.29
C THR A 247 -13.91 -11.80 -9.11
N ARG A 248 -14.38 -11.43 -10.32
CA ARG A 248 -13.69 -10.47 -11.17
C ARG A 248 -13.47 -9.17 -10.42
N GLY A 249 -12.27 -8.63 -10.57
CA GLY A 249 -11.88 -7.35 -9.99
C GLY A 249 -10.59 -6.86 -10.62
N CYS A 250 -9.94 -5.89 -9.97
CA CYS A 250 -8.66 -5.35 -10.41
C CYS A 250 -7.60 -5.58 -9.33
N THR A 251 -6.35 -5.80 -9.73
CA THR A 251 -5.22 -5.69 -8.80
C THR A 251 -5.08 -4.23 -8.31
N PRO A 252 -4.52 -4.00 -7.11
CA PRO A 252 -4.29 -2.64 -6.62
C PRO A 252 -3.49 -1.80 -7.62
N CYS A 253 -3.82 -0.51 -7.70
CA CYS A 253 -3.05 0.48 -8.44
C CYS A 253 -1.99 1.07 -7.50
N SER A 254 -0.74 1.10 -7.95
CA SER A 254 0.36 1.76 -7.25
C SER A 254 0.97 2.83 -8.14
N CYS A 255 1.49 3.88 -7.52
CA CYS A 255 2.08 5.01 -8.22
C CYS A 255 3.49 5.28 -7.68
N ALA A 256 4.48 5.20 -8.56
CA ALA A 256 5.86 5.56 -8.24
C ALA A 256 6.10 7.04 -8.57
N ALA A 257 6.53 7.81 -7.58
CA ALA A 257 6.90 9.21 -7.77
C ALA A 257 8.32 9.33 -8.31
N ASN A 258 8.49 10.01 -9.43
CA ASN A 258 9.78 10.42 -9.97
C ASN A 258 9.89 11.93 -9.85
N ALA A 259 10.52 12.40 -8.77
CA ALA A 259 10.52 13.80 -8.39
C ALA A 259 11.93 14.38 -8.30
N THR A 260 12.05 15.64 -8.69
CA THR A 260 13.23 16.48 -8.53
C THR A 260 12.87 17.67 -7.65
N CYS A 261 13.86 18.15 -6.90
CA CYS A 261 13.70 19.25 -5.95
C CYS A 261 14.56 20.42 -6.44
N SER A 262 13.87 21.44 -6.95
CA SER A 262 14.48 22.69 -7.39
C SER A 262 14.42 23.68 -6.24
N PHE A 263 15.52 24.34 -5.94
CA PHE A 263 15.58 25.26 -4.82
C PHE A 263 16.44 26.47 -5.12
N THR A 264 16.13 27.55 -4.43
CA THR A 264 16.90 28.78 -4.39
C THR A 264 17.09 29.16 -2.93
N TYR A 265 18.32 29.43 -2.52
CA TYR A 265 18.64 29.90 -1.18
C TYR A 265 19.35 31.24 -1.22
N GLN A 266 19.28 31.96 -0.11
CA GLN A 266 19.88 33.28 0.05
C GLN A 266 20.86 33.27 1.21
N THR A 267 21.93 34.04 1.07
CA THR A 267 22.85 34.33 2.19
C THR A 267 22.93 35.83 2.42
N PHE A 268 23.15 36.19 3.68
CA PHE A 268 23.10 37.54 4.20
C PHE A 268 24.35 37.83 5.01
N THR A 269 24.77 39.10 5.03
CA THR A 269 25.88 39.53 5.89
C THR A 269 25.44 39.75 7.34
N SER A 270 24.13 39.89 7.60
CA SER A 270 23.52 39.92 8.93
C SER A 270 22.94 38.56 9.33
N ASP A 271 23.02 38.20 10.61
CA ASP A 271 22.39 37.00 11.18
C ASP A 271 20.86 37.08 11.32
N GLN A 272 20.26 38.25 11.03
CA GLN A 272 18.82 38.47 10.98
C GLN A 272 18.24 38.45 9.56
N CYS A 273 19.06 38.18 8.54
CA CYS A 273 18.66 38.15 7.14
C CYS A 273 17.99 39.45 6.64
N THR A 274 18.45 40.62 7.11
CA THR A 274 17.85 41.93 6.78
C THR A 274 18.61 42.70 5.69
N THR A 275 19.83 42.28 5.35
CA THR A 275 20.68 42.92 4.33
C THR A 275 20.31 42.46 2.92
N THR A 276 20.83 43.12 1.88
CA THR A 276 20.69 42.62 0.50
C THR A 276 21.27 41.20 0.39
N PRO A 277 20.48 40.19 -0.02
CA PRO A 277 20.95 38.83 -0.11
C PRO A 277 21.84 38.58 -1.33
N ARG A 278 22.68 37.55 -1.23
CA ARG A 278 23.20 36.83 -2.40
C ARG A 278 22.34 35.60 -2.64
N VAL A 279 21.95 35.38 -3.90
CA VAL A 279 21.01 34.32 -4.29
C VAL A 279 21.78 33.21 -4.99
N TYR A 280 21.47 31.95 -4.64
CA TYR A 280 22.10 30.76 -5.17
C TYR A 280 21.05 29.70 -5.49
N SER A 281 21.24 28.93 -6.54
CA SER A 281 20.31 27.87 -7.00
C SER A 281 21.03 26.59 -7.42
N ASP A 282 22.25 26.39 -6.91
CA ASP A 282 23.10 25.26 -7.25
C ASP A 282 23.60 24.55 -5.99
N THR A 283 24.28 23.42 -6.19
CA THR A 283 24.91 22.61 -5.14
C THR A 283 26.43 22.83 -5.08
N ASN A 284 26.93 23.92 -5.67
CA ASN A 284 28.35 24.24 -5.66
C ASN A 284 28.78 24.75 -4.28
N CYS A 285 30.09 24.70 -4.04
CA CYS A 285 30.67 25.35 -2.89
C CYS A 285 30.75 26.86 -3.11
N HIS A 286 30.26 27.64 -2.15
CA HIS A 286 30.32 29.10 -2.20
C HIS A 286 31.11 29.66 -1.02
N PHE A 287 32.05 30.56 -1.32
CA PHE A 287 32.80 31.27 -0.29
C PHE A 287 31.94 32.35 0.37
N THR A 288 31.94 32.41 1.70
CA THR A 288 31.23 33.45 2.45
C THR A 288 32.13 34.66 2.64
N LEU A 289 31.75 35.81 2.05
CA LEU A 289 32.54 37.04 2.18
C LEU A 289 32.48 37.66 3.59
N SER A 290 31.50 37.30 4.40
CA SER A 290 31.27 37.84 5.74
C SER A 290 31.92 36.92 6.79
N ARG A 291 33.15 37.26 7.22
CA ARG A 291 33.87 36.53 8.29
C ARG A 291 33.23 36.60 9.69
N ARG A 292 32.05 37.21 9.86
CA ARG A 292 31.35 37.32 11.15
C ARG A 292 29.82 37.38 10.97
N ASN A 293 29.11 36.41 11.57
CA ASN A 293 27.66 36.39 11.84
C ASN A 293 26.73 36.68 10.64
N GLY A 294 26.83 35.87 9.58
CA GLY A 294 25.87 35.89 8.47
C GLY A 294 24.57 35.11 8.77
N GLY A 295 23.61 35.23 7.87
CA GLY A 295 22.36 34.48 7.88
C GLY A 295 22.14 33.76 6.55
N ALA A 296 21.30 32.72 6.54
CA ALA A 296 20.85 32.06 5.31
C ALA A 296 19.40 31.60 5.41
N ASN A 297 18.66 31.58 4.31
CA ASN A 297 17.33 30.96 4.25
C ASN A 297 17.03 30.41 2.85
N VAL A 298 15.98 29.60 2.75
CA VAL A 298 15.40 29.18 1.47
C VAL A 298 14.48 30.29 0.98
N ALA A 299 14.74 30.79 -0.23
CA ALA A 299 13.87 31.75 -0.89
C ALA A 299 12.73 31.06 -1.65
N ASP A 300 13.05 29.95 -2.31
CA ASP A 300 12.08 29.12 -3.01
C ASP A 300 12.53 27.66 -2.99
N ALA A 301 11.58 26.74 -2.87
CA ALA A 301 11.83 25.31 -2.96
C ALA A 301 10.57 24.62 -3.48
N SER A 302 10.70 23.94 -4.61
CA SER A 302 9.58 23.29 -5.29
C SER A 302 9.95 21.86 -5.67
N VAL A 303 8.93 20.99 -5.62
CA VAL A 303 9.02 19.63 -6.13
C VAL A 303 8.35 19.61 -7.50
N ALA A 304 9.06 19.11 -8.50
CA ALA A 304 8.52 18.82 -9.82
C ALA A 304 8.75 17.35 -10.14
N GLY A 305 7.91 16.75 -10.98
CA GLY A 305 8.05 15.34 -11.28
C GLY A 305 6.89 14.75 -12.04
N SER A 306 6.95 13.44 -12.22
CA SER A 306 5.89 12.63 -12.79
C SER A 306 5.58 11.44 -11.89
N CYS A 307 4.38 10.90 -12.07
CA CYS A 307 3.94 9.68 -11.40
C CYS A 307 3.78 8.59 -12.46
N THR A 308 4.41 7.44 -12.24
CA THR A 308 4.27 6.29 -13.13
C THR A 308 3.31 5.28 -12.50
N PRO A 309 2.14 5.01 -13.11
CA PRO A 309 1.21 4.00 -12.62
C PRO A 309 1.75 2.60 -12.86
N SER A 310 1.40 1.68 -11.96
CA SER A 310 1.59 0.24 -12.10
C SER A 310 0.44 -0.52 -11.45
N GLY A 311 0.12 -1.71 -11.97
CA GLY A 311 -0.97 -2.55 -11.46
C GLY A 311 -2.24 -2.49 -12.31
N SER A 312 -3.40 -2.60 -11.66
CA SER A 312 -4.75 -2.66 -12.27
C SER A 312 -4.91 -3.66 -13.42
N SER A 313 -4.35 -4.86 -13.28
CA SER A 313 -4.71 -5.94 -14.19
C SER A 313 -6.02 -6.57 -13.72
N PRO A 314 -6.91 -6.99 -14.65
CA PRO A 314 -8.05 -7.81 -14.28
C PRO A 314 -7.58 -9.04 -13.51
N LYS A 315 -8.27 -9.36 -12.42
CA LYS A 315 -8.08 -10.57 -11.61
C LYS A 315 -9.42 -11.25 -11.38
N GLY A 316 -9.38 -12.47 -10.87
CA GLY A 316 -10.56 -13.27 -10.56
C GLY A 316 -11.11 -14.02 -11.77
N SER A 317 -12.18 -14.75 -11.54
CA SER A 317 -12.86 -15.62 -12.50
C SER A 317 -14.36 -15.49 -12.34
N VAL A 318 -15.07 -16.11 -13.28
CA VAL A 318 -16.50 -16.31 -13.17
C VAL A 318 -16.76 -17.79 -13.32
N ASP A 319 -17.13 -18.42 -12.21
CA ASP A 319 -17.23 -19.88 -12.13
C ASP A 319 -18.65 -20.29 -11.76
N VAL A 320 -19.14 -21.36 -12.39
CA VAL A 320 -20.35 -22.02 -11.95
C VAL A 320 -20.05 -22.75 -10.64
N ARG A 321 -20.76 -22.39 -9.58
CA ARG A 321 -20.60 -22.95 -8.23
C ARG A 321 -21.86 -23.69 -7.80
N PRO A 322 -21.73 -24.84 -7.10
CA PRO A 322 -22.86 -25.49 -6.44
C PRO A 322 -23.42 -24.60 -5.32
N ALA A 323 -24.53 -25.01 -4.73
CA ALA A 323 -25.16 -24.29 -3.62
C ALA A 323 -24.16 -23.93 -2.50
N LEU A 324 -24.23 -22.72 -1.98
CA LEU A 324 -23.34 -22.21 -0.92
C LEU A 324 -24.14 -22.03 0.37
N THR A 325 -23.67 -22.64 1.45
CA THR A 325 -24.19 -22.38 2.78
C THR A 325 -23.35 -21.32 3.48
N LEU A 326 -24.02 -20.31 4.02
CA LEU A 326 -23.46 -19.26 4.85
C LEU A 326 -23.98 -19.43 6.28
N CYS A 327 -23.15 -19.09 7.25
CA CYS A 327 -23.53 -19.03 8.67
C CYS A 327 -23.46 -17.57 9.11
N CYS A 328 -24.56 -17.03 9.62
CA CYS A 328 -24.71 -15.62 9.94
C CYS A 328 -24.94 -15.39 11.43
N ALA A 329 -24.43 -14.26 11.92
CA ALA A 329 -24.74 -13.76 13.25
C ALA A 329 -26.21 -13.27 13.30
N ARG A 330 -26.78 -13.31 14.51
CA ARG A 330 -28.16 -12.88 14.80
C ARG A 330 -28.33 -11.37 14.80
#